data_AF-A0A1N6M6Z0-F1
#
_entry.id   AF-A0A1N6M6Z0-F1
#
_cell.length_a   1.000
_cell.length_b   1.000
_cell.length_c   1.000
_cell.angle_alpha   90.00
_cell.angle_beta   90.00
_cell.angle_gamma   90.00
#
_symmetry.space_group_name_H-M   'P 1'
#
loop_
_entity.id
_entity.type
_entity.pdbx_description
1 polymer ?
#
loop_
_entity_poly.entity_id
_entity_poly.type
_entity_poly.pdbx_seq_one_letter_code
_entity_poly.pdbx_strand_id
1 'polypeptide(L)'
;MNDLSPDELQKDLTPYIDEDGRLTLRSQDIYLIREDGTQATLINYEDYTGQNARLIEWCYSESDHHFFFSPQKSIDRLQPMNLMGPILTKVIPWNLDNACYPENVDPCELKPGYLLDLRVLQLNRLRAPLNANPPLLEKKDTPIRKLTRDPDRQVNSNIPPCSTHQLKEPVPENLYIVSYLNPLQVKDTNDFYPYHIHYLGAEDINQLPVLDFEKGADIDLDELQQTITELKNQVHSHTFVDISDLISHLGKIKNESNTLTAQSLARYYRNAGVQAGALNPKDVQTDSRLVGTVCMVANLQSFL
;
A
#
# COMPACT_ATOMS: atom_id res chain seq x y z
N MET A 1 22.88 16.80 -8.84
CA MET A 1 21.45 17.12 -8.65
C MET A 1 20.80 16.83 -9.97
N ASN A 2 19.99 15.78 -10.07
CA ASN A 2 19.24 15.51 -11.30
C ASN A 2 18.19 16.61 -11.43
N ASP A 3 18.19 17.31 -12.57
CA ASP A 3 17.16 18.28 -12.91
C ASP A 3 15.83 17.54 -13.07
N LEU A 4 15.04 17.49 -12.00
CA LEU A 4 13.67 17.01 -12.05
C LEU A 4 12.87 17.99 -12.90
N SER A 5 12.19 17.47 -13.92
CA SER A 5 11.30 18.27 -14.75
C SER A 5 10.10 18.77 -13.93
N PRO A 6 9.49 19.91 -14.32
CA PRO A 6 8.26 20.39 -13.68
C PRO A 6 7.15 19.34 -13.63
N ASP A 7 7.04 18.50 -14.67
CA ASP A 7 6.04 17.44 -14.76
C ASP A 7 6.28 16.33 -13.73
N GLU A 8 7.54 15.93 -13.48
CA GLU A 8 7.91 14.97 -12.44
C GLU A 8 7.63 15.51 -11.03
N LEU A 9 7.97 16.78 -10.79
CA LEU A 9 7.64 17.45 -9.52
C LEU A 9 6.12 17.56 -9.31
N GLN A 10 5.36 17.82 -10.38
CA GLN A 10 3.91 17.91 -10.30
C GLN A 10 3.26 16.55 -10.08
N LYS A 11 3.80 15.47 -10.67
CA LYS A 11 3.37 14.09 -10.39
C LYS A 11 3.55 13.75 -8.91
N ASP A 12 4.70 14.07 -8.33
CA ASP A 12 5.01 13.80 -6.92
C ASP A 12 4.11 14.61 -5.96
N LEU A 13 3.69 15.80 -6.39
CA LEU A 13 2.80 16.70 -5.65
C LEU A 13 1.31 16.47 -5.93
N THR A 14 0.95 15.54 -6.83
CA THR A 14 -0.44 15.24 -7.19
C THR A 14 -1.20 14.75 -5.95
N PRO A 15 -2.39 15.28 -5.64
CA PRO A 15 -3.04 14.95 -4.39
C PRO A 15 -3.65 13.54 -4.39
N TYR A 16 -3.73 12.96 -3.19
CA TYR A 16 -4.39 11.67 -2.93
C TYR A 16 -5.92 11.75 -3.05
N ILE A 17 -6.45 12.97 -3.02
CA ILE A 17 -7.86 13.30 -3.19
C ILE A 17 -7.94 14.35 -4.31
N ASP A 18 -8.81 14.15 -5.29
CA ASP A 18 -9.05 15.11 -6.37
C ASP A 18 -9.84 16.36 -5.88
N GLU A 19 -10.02 17.32 -6.78
CA GLU A 19 -10.75 18.57 -6.49
C GLU A 19 -12.22 18.33 -6.08
N ASP A 20 -12.80 17.22 -6.52
CA ASP A 20 -14.16 16.79 -6.17
C ASP A 20 -14.23 16.06 -4.81
N GLY A 21 -13.09 15.87 -4.13
CA GLY A 21 -13.02 15.20 -2.85
C GLY A 21 -13.00 13.67 -2.92
N ARG A 22 -12.71 13.08 -4.10
CA ARG A 22 -12.63 11.62 -4.35
C ARG A 22 -11.20 11.11 -4.26
N LEU A 23 -11.03 9.85 -3.86
CA LEU A 23 -9.73 9.19 -3.83
C LEU A 23 -9.15 9.03 -5.25
N THR A 24 -7.87 9.33 -5.40
CA THR A 24 -7.09 9.02 -6.62
C THR A 24 -6.34 7.70 -6.47
N LEU A 25 -5.75 7.17 -7.54
CA LEU A 25 -4.98 5.92 -7.48
C LEU A 25 -3.79 6.01 -6.51
N ARG A 26 -3.27 7.22 -6.25
CA ARG A 26 -2.24 7.44 -5.23
C ARG A 26 -2.66 7.02 -3.83
N SER A 27 -3.97 6.96 -3.54
CA SER A 27 -4.47 6.39 -2.27
C SER A 27 -4.08 4.93 -2.02
N GLN A 28 -3.54 4.27 -3.04
CA GLN A 28 -3.02 2.91 -2.98
C GLN A 28 -1.49 2.85 -2.84
N ASP A 29 -0.81 4.01 -2.81
CA ASP A 29 0.61 4.09 -2.53
C ASP A 29 0.88 3.56 -1.10
N ILE A 30 2.00 2.83 -0.96
CA ILE A 30 2.39 2.14 0.27
C ILE A 30 3.64 2.80 0.85
N TYR A 31 3.58 3.19 2.11
CA TYR A 31 4.78 3.45 2.91
C TYR A 31 5.20 2.18 3.63
N LEU A 32 6.33 1.61 3.19
CA LEU A 32 6.95 0.45 3.81
C LEU A 32 8.01 0.91 4.81
N ILE A 33 7.70 0.85 6.11
CA ILE A 33 8.72 1.03 7.15
C ILE A 33 9.60 -0.22 7.17
N ARG A 34 10.90 -0.02 6.98
CA ARG A 34 11.90 -1.10 6.88
C ARG A 34 12.13 -1.75 8.23
N GLU A 35 12.70 -2.96 8.22
CA GLU A 35 12.98 -3.75 9.42
C GLU A 35 13.90 -3.00 10.41
N ASP A 36 14.85 -2.21 9.91
CA ASP A 36 15.71 -1.37 10.76
C ASP A 36 14.96 -0.22 11.46
N GLY A 37 13.78 0.15 10.95
CA GLY A 37 12.97 1.28 11.41
C GLY A 37 13.62 2.66 11.26
N THR A 38 14.71 2.80 10.50
CA THR A 38 15.36 4.10 10.30
C THR A 38 14.79 4.86 9.11
N GLN A 39 14.11 4.15 8.21
CA GLN A 39 13.54 4.73 6.99
C GLN A 39 12.23 4.05 6.58
N ALA A 40 11.49 4.72 5.71
CA ALA A 40 10.40 4.13 4.95
C ALA A 40 10.67 4.24 3.45
N THR A 41 10.29 3.21 2.70
CA THR A 41 10.27 3.24 1.24
C THR A 41 8.86 3.60 0.76
N LEU A 42 8.76 4.54 -0.18
CA LEU A 42 7.51 4.80 -0.90
C LEU A 42 7.41 3.85 -2.09
N ILE A 43 6.36 3.04 -2.11
CA ILE A 43 5.99 2.17 -3.23
C ILE A 43 4.73 2.75 -3.84
N ASN A 44 4.83 3.35 -5.03
CA ASN A 44 3.68 3.89 -5.73
C ASN A 44 2.82 2.75 -6.28
N TYR A 45 1.54 3.02 -6.51
CA TYR A 45 0.62 2.07 -7.15
C TYR A 45 1.20 1.46 -8.43
N GLU A 46 1.81 2.30 -9.29
CA GLU A 46 2.41 1.87 -10.55
C GLU A 46 3.65 0.97 -10.39
N ASP A 47 4.37 1.07 -9.27
CA ASP A 47 5.58 0.28 -9.03
C ASP A 47 5.25 -1.21 -8.87
N TYR A 48 4.06 -1.52 -8.33
CA TYR A 48 3.61 -2.89 -8.11
C TYR A 48 2.44 -3.34 -8.98
N THR A 49 1.81 -2.46 -9.76
CA THR A 49 0.78 -2.86 -10.75
C THR A 49 1.17 -2.60 -12.21
N GLY A 50 2.34 -1.99 -12.44
CA GLY A 50 2.84 -1.69 -13.78
C GLY A 50 3.20 -2.94 -14.58
N GLN A 51 3.55 -2.75 -15.86
CA GLN A 51 3.90 -3.86 -16.77
C GLN A 51 5.11 -4.70 -16.31
N ASN A 52 6.01 -4.09 -15.52
CA ASN A 52 7.20 -4.75 -15.00
C ASN A 52 6.96 -5.44 -13.65
N ALA A 53 5.79 -5.26 -13.04
CA ALA A 53 5.46 -5.91 -11.79
C ALA A 53 5.18 -7.39 -12.00
N ARG A 54 5.69 -8.24 -11.10
CA ARG A 54 5.55 -9.69 -11.20
C ARG A 54 4.18 -10.11 -10.67
N LEU A 55 3.20 -10.25 -11.57
CA LEU A 55 1.88 -10.80 -11.25
C LEU A 55 1.99 -12.31 -11.02
N ILE A 56 1.64 -12.76 -9.81
CA ILE A 56 1.74 -14.18 -9.44
C ILE A 56 0.38 -14.83 -9.18
N GLU A 57 -0.63 -14.06 -8.77
CA GLU A 57 -1.98 -14.55 -8.49
C GLU A 57 -3.00 -13.57 -9.06
N TRP A 58 -4.10 -14.07 -9.62
CA TRP A 58 -5.20 -13.21 -10.07
C TRP A 58 -6.54 -13.92 -9.99
N CYS A 59 -7.59 -13.14 -9.79
CA CYS A 59 -8.96 -13.60 -9.97
C CYS A 59 -9.75 -12.48 -10.60
N TYR A 60 -9.98 -12.57 -11.91
CA TYR A 60 -10.75 -11.59 -12.67
C TYR A 60 -12.20 -12.02 -12.85
N SER A 61 -12.43 -13.34 -12.90
CA SER A 61 -13.76 -13.91 -12.99
C SER A 61 -13.79 -15.37 -12.52
N GLU A 62 -14.97 -15.97 -12.58
CA GLU A 62 -15.20 -17.39 -12.28
C GLU A 62 -14.37 -18.33 -13.17
N SER A 63 -14.07 -17.93 -14.42
CA SER A 63 -13.30 -18.73 -15.38
C SER A 63 -11.87 -18.23 -15.61
N ASP A 64 -11.56 -17.01 -15.20
CA ASP A 64 -10.24 -16.39 -15.37
C ASP A 64 -9.64 -16.08 -14.01
N HIS A 65 -8.92 -17.07 -13.49
CA HIS A 65 -8.25 -17.00 -12.21
C HIS A 65 -7.10 -18.00 -12.12
N HIS A 66 -6.12 -17.65 -11.31
CA HIS A 66 -5.01 -18.48 -10.90
C HIS A 66 -4.74 -18.20 -9.43
N PHE A 67 -4.67 -19.26 -8.60
CA PHE A 67 -4.40 -19.15 -7.15
C PHE A 67 -3.00 -19.68 -6.86
N PHE A 68 -2.08 -18.78 -6.51
CA PHE A 68 -0.66 -19.07 -6.28
C PHE A 68 -0.45 -19.76 -4.95
N PHE A 69 -0.99 -19.21 -3.86
CA PHE A 69 -0.82 -19.81 -2.52
C PHE A 69 -1.72 -21.03 -2.27
N SER A 70 -2.45 -21.50 -3.30
CA SER A 70 -3.21 -22.73 -3.22
C SER A 70 -2.26 -23.95 -3.20
N PRO A 71 -2.36 -24.86 -2.21
CA PRO A 71 -1.56 -26.08 -2.21
C PRO A 71 -1.82 -26.91 -3.48
N GLN A 72 -0.76 -27.27 -4.22
CA GLN A 72 -0.85 -28.09 -5.45
C GLN A 72 -1.67 -29.38 -5.32
N LYS A 73 -1.72 -29.96 -4.11
CA LYS A 73 -2.42 -31.22 -3.82
C LYS A 73 -3.83 -31.03 -3.29
N SER A 74 -4.30 -29.79 -3.13
CA SER A 74 -5.64 -29.50 -2.64
C SER A 74 -6.59 -29.30 -3.81
N ILE A 75 -7.69 -30.06 -3.81
CA ILE A 75 -8.77 -29.92 -4.80
C ILE A 75 -9.50 -28.57 -4.60
N ASP A 76 -9.49 -28.04 -3.38
CA ASP A 76 -10.35 -26.94 -2.94
C ASP A 76 -9.73 -25.53 -3.05
N ARG A 77 -8.54 -25.40 -3.64
CA ARG A 77 -7.83 -24.14 -3.89
C ARG A 77 -7.88 -23.09 -2.76
N LEU A 78 -7.77 -23.52 -1.51
CA LEU A 78 -7.81 -22.63 -0.34
C LEU A 78 -6.43 -22.04 -0.05
N GLN A 79 -6.39 -20.77 0.36
CA GLN A 79 -5.15 -20.15 0.85
C GLN A 79 -4.74 -20.75 2.21
N PRO A 80 -3.43 -20.81 2.53
CA PRO A 80 -2.93 -21.33 3.80
C PRO A 80 -3.35 -20.45 4.97
N MET A 81 -3.64 -21.03 6.13
CA MET A 81 -4.17 -20.28 7.28
C MET A 81 -3.26 -19.14 7.75
N ASN A 82 -1.93 -19.27 7.63
CA ASN A 82 -1.01 -18.20 8.01
C ASN A 82 -1.09 -16.96 7.10
N LEU A 83 -1.65 -17.12 5.89
CA LEU A 83 -1.87 -16.04 4.94
C LEU A 83 -3.29 -15.47 4.97
N MET A 84 -4.23 -16.17 5.62
CA MET A 84 -5.62 -15.73 5.80
C MET A 84 -5.82 -14.81 7.04
N GLY A 85 -4.74 -14.41 7.69
CA GLY A 85 -4.75 -13.72 8.98
C GLY A 85 -4.67 -12.19 8.87
N PRO A 86 -3.71 -11.54 9.55
CA PRO A 86 -3.60 -10.09 9.60
C PRO A 86 -3.26 -9.48 8.23
N ILE A 87 -3.49 -8.17 8.13
CA ILE A 87 -3.20 -7.32 6.97
C ILE A 87 -1.76 -7.50 6.48
N LEU A 88 -0.81 -7.74 7.39
CA LEU A 88 0.59 -7.99 7.08
C LEU A 88 1.02 -9.29 7.77
N THR A 89 1.52 -10.26 7.01
CA THR A 89 1.89 -11.59 7.50
C THR A 89 3.16 -12.11 6.83
N LYS A 90 3.81 -13.13 7.40
CA LYS A 90 5.02 -13.73 6.81
C LYS A 90 4.66 -14.81 5.79
N VAL A 91 5.29 -14.72 4.62
CA VAL A 91 5.40 -15.80 3.64
C VAL A 91 6.68 -16.57 3.93
N ILE A 92 6.54 -17.81 4.38
CA ILE A 92 7.65 -18.69 4.77
C ILE A 92 8.03 -19.66 3.64
N PRO A 93 9.21 -20.29 3.68
CA PRO A 93 9.62 -21.28 2.67
C PRO A 93 8.54 -22.33 2.38
N TRP A 94 7.88 -22.86 3.42
CA TRP A 94 6.80 -23.83 3.25
C TRP A 94 5.64 -23.33 2.38
N ASN A 95 5.31 -22.03 2.40
CA ASN A 95 4.27 -21.49 1.52
C ASN A 95 4.68 -21.59 0.04
N LEU A 96 5.95 -21.33 -0.26
CA LEU A 96 6.50 -21.36 -1.63
C LEU A 96 6.68 -22.79 -2.13
N ASP A 97 7.13 -23.70 -1.27
CA ASP A 97 7.28 -25.12 -1.60
C ASP A 97 5.95 -25.79 -2.03
N ASN A 98 4.82 -25.20 -1.62
CA ASN A 98 3.48 -25.72 -1.91
C ASN A 98 2.69 -24.86 -2.92
N ALA A 99 3.30 -23.77 -3.43
CA ALA A 99 2.63 -22.84 -4.32
C ALA A 99 2.38 -23.42 -5.72
N CYS A 100 1.35 -22.90 -6.39
CA CYS A 100 1.08 -23.13 -7.80
C CYS A 100 1.68 -21.98 -8.60
N TYR A 101 2.84 -22.17 -9.22
CA TYR A 101 3.48 -21.12 -10.02
C TYR A 101 2.79 -20.98 -11.39
N PRO A 102 2.55 -19.76 -11.89
CA PRO A 102 2.10 -19.56 -13.27
C PRO A 102 3.25 -19.88 -14.25
N GLU A 103 2.92 -20.26 -15.48
CA GLU A 103 3.90 -20.78 -16.47
C GLU A 103 5.05 -19.80 -16.77
N ASN A 104 4.82 -18.51 -16.60
CA ASN A 104 5.75 -17.42 -16.90
C ASN A 104 6.58 -16.95 -15.70
N VAL A 105 6.51 -17.62 -14.54
CA VAL A 105 7.26 -17.24 -13.34
C VAL A 105 8.18 -18.39 -12.92
N ASP A 106 9.49 -18.14 -12.89
CA ASP A 106 10.47 -19.10 -12.40
C ASP A 106 10.39 -19.20 -10.86
N PRO A 107 10.21 -20.41 -10.28
CA PRO A 107 10.23 -20.59 -8.84
C PRO A 107 11.46 -20.06 -8.12
N CYS A 108 12.61 -19.97 -8.81
CA CYS A 108 13.84 -19.45 -8.25
C CYS A 108 13.80 -17.93 -7.99
N GLU A 109 12.91 -17.21 -8.66
CA GLU A 109 12.78 -15.74 -8.57
C GLU A 109 11.98 -15.27 -7.35
N LEU A 110 11.09 -16.13 -6.82
CA LEU A 110 10.27 -15.83 -5.65
C LEU A 110 10.97 -16.30 -4.36
N LYS A 111 11.02 -15.43 -3.35
CA LYS A 111 11.69 -15.68 -2.07
C LYS A 111 10.75 -15.38 -0.90
N PRO A 112 10.97 -16.02 0.27
CA PRO A 112 10.23 -15.70 1.49
C PRO A 112 10.22 -14.20 1.78
N GLY A 113 9.20 -13.71 2.46
CA GLY A 113 9.04 -12.29 2.75
C GLY A 113 7.73 -12.01 3.45
N TYR A 114 7.08 -10.90 3.11
CA TYR A 114 5.85 -10.47 3.75
C TYR A 114 4.70 -10.35 2.75
N LEU A 115 3.50 -10.79 3.13
CA LEU A 115 2.28 -10.59 2.39
C LEU A 115 1.47 -9.46 3.02
N LEU A 116 1.14 -8.46 2.19
CA LEU A 116 0.36 -7.28 2.55
C LEU A 116 -1.00 -7.35 1.83
N ASP A 117 -2.09 -7.50 2.58
CA ASP A 117 -3.45 -7.54 2.03
C ASP A 117 -4.15 -6.17 2.12
N LEU A 118 -4.05 -5.40 1.03
CA LEU A 118 -4.69 -4.08 0.94
C LEU A 118 -6.21 -4.15 0.83
N ARG A 119 -6.80 -5.33 0.56
CA ARG A 119 -8.27 -5.48 0.47
C ARG A 119 -8.93 -5.34 1.84
N VAL A 120 -8.19 -5.66 2.89
CA VAL A 120 -8.61 -5.53 4.29
C VAL A 120 -8.47 -4.07 4.76
N LEU A 121 -7.47 -3.34 4.25
CA LEU A 121 -7.31 -1.90 4.48
C LEU A 121 -8.33 -1.10 3.67
N GLN A 122 -9.55 -1.02 4.19
CA GLN A 122 -10.59 -0.19 3.59
C GLN A 122 -10.65 1.18 4.28
N LEU A 123 -10.54 2.24 3.50
CA LEU A 123 -10.74 3.64 3.94
C LEU A 123 -12.23 3.98 4.04
N ASN A 124 -13.03 3.07 4.57
CA ASN A 124 -14.46 3.26 4.70
C ASN A 124 -14.73 4.10 5.94
N ARG A 125 -15.19 5.34 5.74
CA ARG A 125 -15.79 6.11 6.83
C ARG A 125 -17.10 5.47 7.24
N LEU A 126 -17.30 5.22 8.53
CA LEU A 126 -18.65 5.10 9.07
C LEU A 126 -19.40 6.36 8.64
N ARG A 127 -20.45 6.22 7.81
CA ARG A 127 -21.18 7.34 7.22
C ARG A 127 -21.52 8.36 8.30
N ALA A 128 -20.96 9.56 8.23
CA ALA A 128 -21.50 10.69 8.97
C ALA A 128 -22.93 10.94 8.45
N PRO A 129 -23.91 11.25 9.31
CA PRO A 129 -25.25 11.62 8.85
C PRO A 129 -25.13 12.87 7.97
N LEU A 130 -25.43 12.69 6.68
CA LEU A 130 -25.19 13.67 5.62
C LEU A 130 -25.98 14.96 5.84
N ASN A 131 -25.27 16.10 5.81
CA ASN A 131 -25.86 17.35 5.36
C ASN A 131 -26.06 17.29 3.84
N ALA A 132 -27.33 17.12 3.44
CA ALA A 132 -28.04 17.76 2.31
C ALA A 132 -27.49 17.79 0.87
N ASN A 133 -26.41 17.09 0.49
CA ASN A 133 -26.07 16.91 -0.93
C ASN A 133 -26.27 15.46 -1.37
N PRO A 134 -26.93 15.20 -2.52
CA PRO A 134 -27.04 13.85 -3.04
C PRO A 134 -25.63 13.30 -3.29
N PRO A 135 -25.32 12.06 -2.86
CA PRO A 135 -24.03 11.47 -3.15
C PRO A 135 -23.83 11.43 -4.67
N LEU A 136 -22.69 11.94 -5.14
CA LEU A 136 -22.23 11.74 -6.51
C LEU A 136 -22.32 10.25 -6.83
N LEU A 137 -22.75 9.87 -8.05
CA LEU A 137 -22.89 8.46 -8.43
C LEU A 137 -21.54 7.75 -8.29
N GLU A 138 -21.36 7.02 -7.19
CA GLU A 138 -20.19 6.17 -6.96
C GLU A 138 -20.25 4.96 -7.89
N LYS A 139 -19.16 4.71 -8.62
CA LYS A 139 -19.05 3.53 -9.48
C LYS A 139 -18.87 2.30 -8.60
N LYS A 140 -19.87 1.42 -8.59
CA LYS A 140 -19.82 0.13 -7.89
C LYS A 140 -18.99 -0.87 -8.68
N ASP A 141 -18.23 -1.68 -7.96
CA ASP A 141 -17.52 -2.82 -8.53
C ASP A 141 -18.46 -4.01 -8.77
N THR A 142 -18.01 -4.96 -9.58
CA THR A 142 -18.80 -6.15 -9.93
C THR A 142 -18.31 -7.36 -9.13
N PRO A 143 -19.15 -7.95 -8.26
CA PRO A 143 -18.74 -9.11 -7.48
C PRO A 143 -18.71 -10.38 -8.33
N ILE A 144 -17.79 -11.28 -8.00
CA ILE A 144 -17.70 -12.63 -8.53
C ILE A 144 -18.62 -13.52 -7.69
N ARG A 145 -19.61 -14.17 -8.32
CA ARG A 145 -20.71 -14.81 -7.59
C ARG A 145 -20.51 -16.29 -7.32
N LYS A 146 -19.80 -17.01 -8.20
CA LYS A 146 -19.57 -18.45 -8.08
C LYS A 146 -18.12 -18.80 -8.38
N LEU A 147 -17.28 -18.77 -7.36
CA LEU A 147 -16.12 -19.65 -7.33
C LEU A 147 -16.61 -21.00 -6.85
N THR A 148 -16.45 -22.06 -7.63
CA THR A 148 -16.83 -23.42 -7.24
C THR A 148 -16.11 -23.78 -5.94
N ARG A 149 -16.80 -23.70 -4.80
CA ARG A 149 -16.36 -24.24 -3.51
C ARG A 149 -17.14 -25.52 -3.26
N ASP A 150 -16.45 -26.60 -2.92
CA ASP A 150 -17.08 -27.79 -2.36
C ASP A 150 -17.36 -27.50 -0.86
N PRO A 151 -18.63 -27.31 -0.45
CA PRO A 151 -18.96 -26.83 0.89
C PRO A 151 -18.73 -27.86 2.01
N ASP A 152 -18.52 -29.14 1.68
CA ASP A 152 -18.53 -30.25 2.64
C ASP A 152 -17.14 -30.72 3.11
N ARG A 153 -16.04 -30.04 2.73
CA ARG A 153 -14.68 -30.46 3.10
C ARG A 153 -13.87 -29.37 3.80
N GLN A 154 -13.72 -29.51 5.12
CA GLN A 154 -12.70 -28.81 5.88
C GLN A 154 -11.32 -29.39 5.52
N VAL A 155 -10.63 -28.77 4.57
CA VAL A 155 -9.20 -29.04 4.36
C VAL A 155 -8.43 -28.22 5.38
N ASN A 156 -7.72 -28.92 6.29
CA ASN A 156 -6.82 -28.29 7.25
C ASN A 156 -5.63 -27.67 6.50
N SER A 157 -5.73 -26.40 6.11
CA SER A 157 -4.65 -25.62 5.47
C SER A 157 -3.64 -25.04 6.48
N ASN A 158 -3.46 -25.74 7.60
CA ASN A 158 -2.51 -25.40 8.64
C ASN A 158 -1.08 -25.68 8.20
N ILE A 159 -0.13 -24.84 8.63
CA ILE A 159 1.30 -25.13 8.49
C ILE A 159 1.59 -26.44 9.26
N PRO A 160 2.25 -27.44 8.63
CA PRO A 160 2.64 -28.67 9.29
C PRO A 160 3.49 -28.38 10.54
N PRO A 161 3.34 -29.14 11.65
CA PRO A 161 4.11 -28.93 12.87
C PRO A 161 5.63 -28.82 12.63
N CYS A 162 6.18 -29.61 11.69
CA CYS A 162 7.59 -29.58 11.33
C CYS A 162 8.05 -28.26 10.70
N SER A 163 7.16 -27.49 10.06
CA SER A 163 7.48 -26.21 9.40
C SER A 163 7.14 -24.99 10.26
N THR A 164 6.48 -25.16 11.41
CA THR A 164 6.07 -24.05 12.28
C THR A 164 7.24 -23.20 12.81
N HIS A 165 8.44 -23.76 12.89
CA HIS A 165 9.64 -23.03 13.32
C HIS A 165 9.98 -21.86 12.37
N GLN A 166 9.67 -22.00 11.07
CA GLN A 166 9.95 -20.99 10.04
C GLN A 166 9.20 -19.66 10.28
N LEU A 167 8.08 -19.68 11.02
CA LEU A 167 7.36 -18.46 11.39
C LEU A 167 8.18 -17.53 12.27
N LYS A 168 9.14 -18.07 13.02
CA LYS A 168 10.02 -17.32 13.92
C LYS A 168 11.30 -16.87 13.23
N GLU A 169 11.61 -17.41 12.07
CA GLU A 169 12.82 -17.07 11.34
C GLU A 169 12.67 -15.69 10.68
N PRO A 170 13.77 -14.93 10.56
CA PRO A 170 13.77 -13.73 9.75
C PRO A 170 13.55 -14.09 8.28
N VAL A 171 12.82 -13.25 7.57
CA VAL A 171 12.61 -13.37 6.12
C VAL A 171 13.14 -12.10 5.46
N PRO A 172 13.66 -12.17 4.23
CA PRO A 172 14.06 -10.97 3.52
C PRO A 172 12.86 -10.05 3.28
N GLU A 173 13.11 -8.75 3.11
CA GLU A 173 12.07 -7.72 2.93
C GLU A 173 11.37 -7.77 1.55
N ASN A 174 11.16 -8.96 0.97
CA ASN A 174 10.33 -9.12 -0.22
C ASN A 174 8.86 -8.90 0.13
N LEU A 175 8.07 -8.40 -0.82
CA LEU A 175 6.64 -8.13 -0.64
C LEU A 175 5.76 -8.91 -1.62
N TYR A 176 4.67 -9.44 -1.09
CA TYR A 176 3.55 -10.01 -1.81
C TYR A 176 2.33 -9.11 -1.57
N ILE A 177 2.01 -8.26 -2.53
CA ILE A 177 1.00 -7.21 -2.37
C ILE A 177 -0.31 -7.68 -2.98
N VAL A 178 -1.33 -7.86 -2.14
CA VAL A 178 -2.69 -8.18 -2.56
C VAL A 178 -3.48 -6.89 -2.73
N SER A 179 -4.00 -6.64 -3.93
CA SER A 179 -4.80 -5.44 -4.22
C SER A 179 -6.06 -5.79 -5.01
N TYR A 180 -7.12 -5.00 -4.85
CA TYR A 180 -8.29 -5.07 -5.73
C TYR A 180 -7.92 -4.64 -7.13
N LEU A 181 -8.54 -5.25 -8.15
CA LEU A 181 -8.39 -4.84 -9.56
C LEU A 181 -8.87 -3.40 -9.78
N ASN A 182 -9.96 -3.03 -9.10
CA ASN A 182 -10.55 -1.71 -9.15
C ASN A 182 -10.54 -1.07 -7.75
N PRO A 183 -9.38 -0.60 -7.24
CA PRO A 183 -9.26 -0.19 -5.84
C PRO A 183 -10.17 0.99 -5.47
N LEU A 184 -10.47 1.88 -6.43
CA LEU A 184 -11.31 3.07 -6.21
C LEU A 184 -12.82 2.82 -6.33
N GLN A 185 -13.26 1.63 -6.75
CA GLN A 185 -14.69 1.32 -6.89
C GLN A 185 -15.28 0.85 -5.56
N VAL A 186 -16.56 1.17 -5.33
CA VAL A 186 -17.27 0.81 -4.10
C VAL A 186 -17.63 -0.67 -4.10
N LYS A 187 -17.42 -1.33 -2.96
CA LYS A 187 -17.60 -2.77 -2.74
C LYS A 187 -18.51 -3.00 -1.54
N ASP A 188 -19.29 -4.07 -1.59
CA ASP A 188 -20.02 -4.61 -0.45
C ASP A 188 -19.04 -5.38 0.45
N THR A 189 -19.30 -5.40 1.75
CA THR A 189 -18.44 -6.11 2.71
C THR A 189 -18.61 -7.63 2.67
N ASN A 190 -19.68 -8.14 2.07
CA ASN A 190 -20.01 -9.57 2.07
C ASN A 190 -19.72 -10.27 0.74
N ASP A 191 -19.36 -9.51 -0.28
CA ASP A 191 -19.13 -10.03 -1.63
C ASP A 191 -17.64 -10.22 -1.92
N PHE A 192 -17.34 -11.12 -2.86
CA PHE A 192 -15.99 -11.36 -3.35
C PHE A 192 -15.76 -10.59 -4.65
N TYR A 193 -14.64 -9.87 -4.75
CA TYR A 193 -14.34 -8.97 -5.87
C TYR A 193 -13.04 -9.35 -6.58
N PRO A 194 -12.89 -8.93 -7.85
CA PRO A 194 -11.65 -9.15 -8.58
C PRO A 194 -10.42 -8.57 -7.89
N TYR A 195 -9.34 -9.33 -7.88
CA TYR A 195 -8.10 -8.97 -7.22
C TYR A 195 -6.89 -9.64 -7.88
N HIS A 196 -5.71 -9.24 -7.43
CA HIS A 196 -4.43 -9.71 -7.91
C HIS A 196 -3.39 -9.65 -6.79
N ILE A 197 -2.35 -10.49 -6.89
CA ILE A 197 -1.18 -10.49 -6.02
C ILE A 197 0.05 -10.25 -6.89
N HIS A 198 0.80 -9.22 -6.56
CA HIS A 198 2.09 -8.94 -7.17
C HIS A 198 3.23 -9.21 -6.20
N TYR A 199 4.36 -9.65 -6.74
CA TYR A 199 5.60 -9.82 -6.01
C TYR A 199 6.58 -8.69 -6.33
N LEU A 200 7.20 -8.16 -5.28
CA LEU A 200 8.28 -7.18 -5.37
C LEU A 200 9.46 -7.68 -4.55
N GLY A 201 10.62 -7.88 -5.19
CA GLY A 201 11.82 -8.38 -4.51
C GLY A 201 12.49 -7.28 -3.68
N ALA A 202 13.24 -7.65 -2.65
CA ALA A 202 13.97 -6.71 -1.81
C ALA A 202 14.88 -5.76 -2.62
N GLU A 203 15.54 -6.28 -3.66
CA GLU A 203 16.37 -5.49 -4.58
C GLU A 203 15.58 -4.47 -5.40
N ASP A 204 14.34 -4.79 -5.77
CA ASP A 204 13.45 -3.86 -6.46
C ASP A 204 13.04 -2.75 -5.50
N ILE A 205 12.69 -3.11 -4.26
CA ILE A 205 12.28 -2.16 -3.21
C ILE A 205 13.44 -1.21 -2.84
N ASN A 206 14.68 -1.71 -2.82
CA ASN A 206 15.87 -0.91 -2.51
C ASN A 206 16.17 0.18 -3.55
N GLN A 207 15.59 0.10 -4.75
CA GLN A 207 15.74 1.10 -5.81
C GLN A 207 14.68 2.20 -5.75
N LEU A 208 13.66 2.05 -4.91
CA LEU A 208 12.54 2.98 -4.81
C LEU A 208 12.86 4.18 -3.89
N PRO A 209 12.09 5.28 -3.98
CA PRO A 209 12.30 6.47 -3.16
C PRO A 209 12.21 6.17 -1.66
N VAL A 210 13.13 6.76 -0.89
CA VAL A 210 13.21 6.59 0.57
C VAL A 210 12.90 7.88 1.32
N LEU A 211 12.24 7.71 2.46
CA LEU A 211 12.00 8.72 3.47
C LEU A 211 12.83 8.39 4.71
N ASP A 212 13.75 9.28 5.05
CA ASP A 212 14.61 9.16 6.22
C ASP A 212 13.87 9.65 7.48
N PHE A 213 13.79 8.82 8.51
CA PHE A 213 13.14 9.16 9.78
C PHE A 213 14.04 9.91 10.75
N GLU A 214 15.35 9.89 10.57
CA GLU A 214 16.30 10.64 11.41
C GLU A 214 16.29 12.13 11.06
N LYS A 215 16.00 12.46 9.80
CA LYS A 215 15.92 13.85 9.35
C LYS A 215 14.69 14.55 9.92
N GLY A 216 14.92 15.56 10.77
CA GLY A 216 13.86 16.41 11.31
C GLY A 216 13.13 15.84 12.53
N ALA A 217 13.75 14.93 13.28
CA ALA A 217 13.15 14.29 14.46
C ALA A 217 12.59 15.29 15.50
N ASP A 218 13.31 16.38 15.74
CA ASP A 218 12.99 17.42 16.72
C ASP A 218 12.04 18.52 16.19
N ILE A 219 11.60 18.42 14.93
CA ILE A 219 10.76 19.45 14.31
C ILE A 219 9.34 19.39 14.87
N ASP A 220 8.76 20.57 15.13
CA ASP A 220 7.34 20.72 15.39
C ASP A 220 6.55 20.53 14.07
N LEU A 221 5.68 19.53 14.05
CA LEU A 221 4.93 19.16 12.83
C LEU A 221 3.89 20.22 12.46
N ASP A 222 3.37 20.99 13.43
CA ASP A 222 2.39 22.04 13.18
C ASP A 222 3.05 23.27 12.52
N GLU A 223 4.28 23.60 12.95
CA GLU A 223 5.09 24.68 12.34
C GLU A 223 5.58 24.32 10.93
N LEU A 224 6.12 23.12 10.75
CA LEU A 224 6.48 22.58 9.43
C LEU A 224 5.26 22.56 8.51
N GLN A 225 4.14 22.18 9.12
CA GLN A 225 2.79 22.34 8.65
C GLN A 225 2.52 23.69 7.97
N GLN A 226 2.55 24.71 8.80
CA GLN A 226 2.26 26.06 8.40
C GLN A 226 3.18 26.51 7.27
N THR A 227 4.47 26.17 7.36
CA THR A 227 5.48 26.47 6.34
C THR A 227 5.09 25.91 4.98
N ILE A 228 4.69 24.62 4.90
CA ILE A 228 4.26 24.00 3.64
C ILE A 228 3.02 24.69 3.06
N THR A 229 2.07 25.06 3.90
CA THR A 229 0.85 25.76 3.46
C THR A 229 1.19 27.14 2.88
N GLU A 230 2.07 27.90 3.53
CA GLU A 230 2.53 29.20 3.04
C GLU A 230 3.25 29.09 1.69
N LEU A 231 4.14 28.11 1.55
CA LEU A 231 4.82 27.83 0.28
C LEU A 231 3.82 27.46 -0.84
N LYS A 232 2.82 26.61 -0.55
CA LYS A 232 1.79 26.24 -1.52
C LYS A 232 0.93 27.43 -1.95
N ASN A 233 0.61 28.33 -1.02
CA ASN A 233 -0.15 29.54 -1.34
C ASN A 233 0.62 30.48 -2.28
N GLN A 234 1.94 30.60 -2.12
CA GLN A 234 2.80 31.40 -3.00
C GLN A 234 2.79 30.89 -4.46
N VAL A 235 2.71 29.57 -4.65
CA VAL A 235 2.55 28.96 -5.98
C VAL A 235 1.19 29.34 -6.59
N HIS A 236 0.11 29.23 -5.82
CA HIS A 236 -1.23 29.56 -6.29
C HIS A 236 -1.41 31.04 -6.61
N SER A 237 -0.72 31.93 -5.89
CA SER A 237 -0.75 33.38 -6.16
C SER A 237 0.09 33.80 -7.38
N HIS A 238 0.60 32.85 -8.18
CA HIS A 238 1.36 33.09 -9.41
C HIS A 238 2.50 34.11 -9.21
N THR A 239 3.16 34.06 -8.06
CA THR A 239 4.13 35.09 -7.65
C THR A 239 5.49 34.93 -8.35
N PHE A 240 5.66 33.87 -9.14
CA PHE A 240 6.91 33.53 -9.82
C PHE A 240 6.95 34.11 -11.22
N VAL A 241 8.00 34.88 -11.50
CA VAL A 241 8.26 35.49 -12.82
C VAL A 241 9.16 34.58 -13.67
N ASP A 242 9.99 33.75 -13.04
CA ASP A 242 10.89 32.78 -13.69
C ASP A 242 10.51 31.33 -13.31
N ILE A 243 10.62 30.43 -14.29
CA ILE A 243 10.43 28.99 -14.14
C ILE A 243 11.48 28.40 -13.20
N SER A 244 12.70 28.93 -13.22
CA SER A 244 13.79 28.46 -12.34
C SER A 244 13.44 28.64 -10.85
N ASP A 245 12.85 29.78 -10.51
CA ASP A 245 12.37 30.08 -9.16
C ASP A 245 11.22 29.16 -8.76
N LEU A 246 10.29 28.88 -9.69
CA LEU A 246 9.18 27.95 -9.46
C LEU A 246 9.69 26.53 -9.16
N ILE A 247 10.65 26.02 -9.94
CA ILE A 247 11.25 24.69 -9.73
C ILE A 247 11.91 24.61 -8.35
N SER A 248 12.70 25.62 -7.98
CA SER A 248 13.32 25.71 -6.66
C SER A 248 12.27 25.69 -5.53
N HIS A 249 11.17 26.40 -5.73
CA HIS A 249 10.08 26.48 -4.77
C HIS A 249 9.33 25.15 -4.61
N LEU A 250 9.00 24.47 -5.72
CA LEU A 250 8.40 23.14 -5.71
C LEU A 250 9.33 22.11 -5.05
N GLY A 251 10.64 22.20 -5.28
CA GLY A 251 11.64 21.39 -4.60
C GLY A 251 11.63 21.56 -3.08
N LYS A 252 11.48 22.80 -2.59
CA LYS A 252 11.31 23.06 -1.15
C LYS A 252 10.02 22.46 -0.60
N ILE A 253 8.89 22.66 -1.27
CA ILE A 253 7.61 22.07 -0.87
C ILE A 253 7.73 20.54 -0.75
N LYS A 254 8.38 19.89 -1.72
CA LYS A 254 8.64 18.45 -1.71
C LYS A 254 9.49 18.03 -0.51
N ASN A 255 10.62 18.69 -0.26
CA ASN A 255 11.50 18.36 0.87
C ASN A 255 10.79 18.49 2.22
N GLU A 256 10.06 19.59 2.44
CA GLU A 256 9.31 19.80 3.68
C GLU A 256 8.17 18.78 3.81
N SER A 257 7.44 18.50 2.74
CA SER A 257 6.35 17.50 2.74
C SER A 257 6.87 16.08 3.03
N ASN A 258 8.03 15.72 2.48
CA ASN A 258 8.70 14.45 2.76
C ASN A 258 9.12 14.36 4.23
N THR A 259 9.66 15.44 4.80
CA THR A 259 10.05 15.51 6.21
C THR A 259 8.84 15.35 7.12
N LEU A 260 7.74 16.06 6.82
CA LEU A 260 6.49 15.96 7.57
C LEU A 260 5.92 14.54 7.54
N THR A 261 5.95 13.90 6.36
CA THR A 261 5.46 12.53 6.17
C THR A 261 6.32 11.54 6.94
N ALA A 262 7.63 11.63 6.81
CA ALA A 262 8.60 10.79 7.52
C ALA A 262 8.37 10.82 9.03
N GLN A 263 8.27 12.01 9.61
CA GLN A 263 8.07 12.16 11.05
C GLN A 263 6.69 11.70 11.51
N SER A 264 5.66 11.88 10.69
CA SER A 264 4.32 11.35 10.97
C SER A 264 4.33 9.82 11.02
N LEU A 265 4.92 9.16 10.02
CA LEU A 265 5.06 7.70 9.98
C LEU A 265 5.85 7.17 11.18
N ALA A 266 6.98 7.82 11.50
CA ALA A 266 7.81 7.46 12.64
C ALA A 266 7.05 7.54 13.98
N ARG A 267 6.31 8.63 14.22
CA ARG A 267 5.59 8.82 15.49
C ARG A 267 4.36 7.90 15.62
N TYR A 268 3.58 7.73 14.56
CA TYR A 268 2.30 7.00 14.62
C TYR A 268 2.40 5.50 14.38
N TYR A 269 3.32 5.04 13.52
CA TYR A 269 3.42 3.63 13.16
C TYR A 269 4.64 2.97 13.76
N ARG A 270 5.82 3.56 13.55
CA ARG A 270 7.08 3.00 14.04
C ARG A 270 7.12 2.93 15.57
N ASN A 271 7.06 4.09 16.24
CA ASN A 271 7.23 4.19 17.69
C ASN A 271 6.07 3.51 18.46
N ALA A 272 4.88 3.44 17.86
CA ALA A 272 3.73 2.77 18.45
C ALA A 272 3.69 1.24 18.18
N GLY A 273 4.56 0.74 17.30
CA GLY A 273 4.59 -0.69 16.92
C GLY A 273 3.36 -1.13 16.12
N VAL A 274 2.68 -0.21 15.43
CA VAL A 274 1.50 -0.55 14.60
C VAL A 274 1.99 -1.25 13.34
N GLN A 275 1.50 -2.47 13.12
CA GLN A 275 1.95 -3.35 12.04
C GLN A 275 1.53 -2.87 10.64
N ALA A 276 0.29 -2.44 10.49
CA ALA A 276 -0.22 -1.89 9.24
C ALA A 276 -1.42 -0.99 9.52
N GLY A 277 -1.70 -0.08 8.60
CA GLY A 277 -2.87 0.78 8.71
C GLY A 277 -3.07 1.62 7.47
N ALA A 278 -4.19 2.35 7.47
CA ALA A 278 -4.47 3.35 6.47
C ALA A 278 -4.70 4.67 7.18
N LEU A 279 -3.96 5.71 6.79
CA LEU A 279 -4.22 7.06 7.29
C LEU A 279 -5.26 7.70 6.37
N ASN A 280 -6.38 8.19 6.90
CA ASN A 280 -7.31 9.00 6.11
C ASN A 280 -6.95 10.48 6.31
N PRO A 281 -6.65 11.25 5.25
CA PRO A 281 -6.30 12.66 5.40
C PRO A 281 -7.46 13.47 5.95
N LYS A 282 -8.69 12.95 5.86
CA LYS A 282 -9.86 13.60 6.45
C LYS A 282 -10.05 13.30 7.95
N ASP A 283 -9.45 12.26 8.53
CA ASP A 283 -9.55 11.99 9.99
C ASP A 283 -8.58 12.87 10.80
N VAL A 284 -7.75 13.57 10.05
CA VAL A 284 -6.76 14.52 10.47
C VAL A 284 -7.33 15.95 10.32
N GLN A 285 -8.50 16.14 9.69
CA GLN A 285 -9.01 17.45 9.24
C GLN A 285 -9.57 18.43 10.27
N THR A 286 -9.80 18.07 11.54
CA THR A 286 -10.40 19.08 12.44
C THR A 286 -9.43 20.20 12.80
N ASP A 287 -8.11 19.94 12.76
CA ASP A 287 -7.05 20.96 12.83
C ASP A 287 -5.73 20.53 12.15
N SER A 288 -5.59 19.27 11.75
CA SER A 288 -4.35 18.80 11.16
C SER A 288 -4.31 19.02 9.65
N ARG A 289 -3.47 20.00 9.38
CA ARG A 289 -2.83 20.34 8.14
C ARG A 289 -1.91 19.14 7.81
N LEU A 290 -2.37 18.16 7.04
CA LEU A 290 -1.49 17.16 6.43
C LEU A 290 -1.93 17.10 4.98
N VAL A 291 -1.28 17.92 4.15
CA VAL A 291 -1.56 17.84 2.71
C VAL A 291 -0.90 16.58 2.19
N GLY A 292 -1.70 15.51 2.06
CA GLY A 292 -1.34 14.35 1.26
C GLY A 292 -1.04 13.06 2.02
N THR A 293 -1.94 12.60 2.89
CA THR A 293 -1.80 11.25 3.46
C THR A 293 -3.13 10.52 3.46
N VAL A 294 -3.55 10.04 2.29
CA VAL A 294 -4.25 8.76 2.18
C VAL A 294 -3.17 7.74 1.86
N CYS A 295 -2.64 7.02 2.84
CA CYS A 295 -1.56 6.08 2.55
C CYS A 295 -1.79 4.76 3.27
N MET A 296 -1.47 3.69 2.57
CA MET A 296 -1.34 2.36 3.15
C MET A 296 0.03 2.29 3.82
N VAL A 297 0.10 1.86 5.06
CA VAL A 297 1.35 1.71 5.79
C VAL A 297 1.56 0.24 6.11
N ALA A 298 2.76 -0.25 5.83
CA ALA A 298 3.23 -1.57 6.22
C ALA A 298 4.50 -1.40 7.05
N ASN A 299 4.51 -1.93 8.26
CA ASN A 299 5.61 -1.78 9.21
C ASN A 299 6.32 -3.10 9.46
N LEU A 300 7.41 -3.35 8.73
CA LEU A 300 8.18 -4.59 8.87
C LEU A 300 8.92 -4.65 10.21
N GLN A 301 9.30 -3.51 10.79
CA GLN A 301 9.92 -3.45 12.12
C GLN A 301 9.05 -4.07 13.21
N SER A 302 7.71 -4.09 13.05
CA SER A 302 6.79 -4.66 14.04
C SER A 302 6.92 -6.18 14.24
N PHE A 303 7.69 -6.87 13.39
CA PHE A 303 7.96 -8.32 13.50
C PHE A 303 9.23 -8.65 14.30
N LEU A 304 9.98 -7.64 14.75
CA LEU A 304 11.18 -7.75 15.60
C LEU A 304 10.81 -7.64 17.09
#